data_AF-A0A6G9CMK0-F1
#
_entry.id   AF-A0A6G9CMK0-F1
#
_cell.length_a   1.000
_cell.length_b   1.000
_cell.length_c   1.000
_cell.angle_alpha   90.00
_cell.angle_beta   90.00
_cell.angle_gamma   90.00
#
_symmetry.space_group_name_H-M   'P 1'
#
loop_
_entity.id
_entity.type
_entity.pdbx_description
1 polymer ?
#
loop_
_entity_poly.entity_id
_entity_poly.type
_entity_poly.pdbx_seq_one_letter_code
_entity_poly.pdbx_strand_id
1 'polypeptide(L)'
;MHSPIGRLISSWNFLPVRRRTISALARHFSKQPHCTSCTGHVRLSTNSARGPSDPAALTAEYLDDLLSHRRHELIARYALLLETPRDSALHQLLEGSLFSLEKARPVFETVGVDNPDVSAANFLSLLEGLIFDYCLGSRSRDPHSSETVRQLRIPIDIYLHGVGVL
;
A
#
# COMPACT_ATOMS: atom_id res chain seq x y z
N MET A 1 12.79 -5.41 -48.49
CA MET A 1 12.61 -5.85 -47.10
C MET A 1 12.98 -4.70 -46.17
N HIS A 2 12.00 -3.94 -45.68
CA HIS A 2 12.11 -3.00 -44.54
C HIS A 2 10.72 -2.98 -43.89
N SER A 3 10.61 -3.41 -42.64
CA SER A 3 9.33 -3.57 -41.93
C SER A 3 8.79 -2.20 -41.46
N PRO A 4 7.50 -1.89 -41.63
CA PRO A 4 6.92 -0.56 -41.35
C PRO A 4 6.76 -0.24 -39.85
N ILE A 5 7.12 -1.16 -38.95
CA ILE A 5 6.90 -1.01 -37.49
C ILE A 5 7.96 -0.10 -36.83
N GLY A 6 9.14 0.06 -37.43
CA GLY A 6 10.24 0.86 -36.86
C GLY A 6 10.03 2.38 -36.88
N ARG A 7 9.01 2.89 -37.58
CA ARG A 7 8.74 4.34 -37.73
C ARG A 7 7.67 4.91 -36.79
N LEU A 8 7.02 4.07 -35.96
CA LEU A 8 6.03 4.52 -34.97
C LEU A 8 6.63 4.77 -33.57
N ILE A 9 7.90 4.41 -33.34
CA ILE A 9 8.57 4.59 -32.04
C ILE A 9 9.37 5.91 -31.99
N SER A 10 9.50 6.65 -33.10
CA SER A 10 10.29 7.88 -33.18
C SER A 10 9.50 9.18 -33.00
N SER A 11 8.21 9.12 -32.67
CA SER A 11 7.37 10.29 -32.39
C SER A 11 6.91 10.33 -30.93
N TRP A 12 7.86 10.50 -30.00
CA TRP A 12 7.60 10.70 -28.57
C TRP A 12 8.07 12.08 -28.11
N ASN A 13 7.55 13.14 -28.72
CA ASN A 13 7.65 14.51 -28.18
C ASN A 13 6.68 14.78 -27.00
N PHE A 14 6.24 13.72 -26.29
CA PHE A 14 5.27 13.79 -25.17
C PHE A 14 5.90 13.69 -23.75
N LEU A 15 7.23 13.62 -23.66
CA LEU A 15 7.96 13.34 -22.41
C LEU A 15 7.84 14.40 -21.29
N PRO A 16 7.77 15.73 -21.54
CA PRO A 16 7.70 16.72 -20.46
C PRO A 16 6.35 16.74 -19.73
N VAL A 17 5.25 16.54 -20.46
CA VAL A 17 3.87 16.56 -19.92
C VAL A 17 3.59 15.28 -19.12
N ARG A 18 4.09 14.13 -19.60
CA ARG A 18 4.00 12.84 -18.88
C ARG A 18 4.70 12.94 -17.53
N ARG A 19 5.92 13.48 -17.45
CA ARG A 19 6.64 13.69 -16.18
C ARG A 19 5.90 14.60 -15.21
N ARG A 20 5.37 15.75 -15.67
CA ARG A 20 4.61 16.66 -14.80
C ARG A 20 3.33 16.03 -14.24
N THR A 21 2.64 15.24 -15.05
CA THR A 21 1.40 14.54 -14.65
C THR A 21 1.70 13.41 -13.66
N ILE A 22 2.77 12.65 -13.90
CA ILE A 22 3.25 11.58 -13.00
C ILE A 22 3.66 12.14 -11.64
N SER A 23 4.45 13.22 -11.59
CA SER A 23 4.84 13.86 -10.33
C SER A 23 3.67 14.53 -9.61
N ALA A 24 2.65 15.00 -10.34
CA ALA A 24 1.41 15.51 -9.73
C ALA A 24 0.59 14.39 -9.10
N LEU A 25 0.49 13.23 -9.77
CA LEU A 25 -0.17 12.04 -9.24
C LEU A 25 0.56 11.49 -8.01
N ALA A 26 1.89 11.37 -8.07
CA ALA A 26 2.73 10.95 -6.94
C ALA A 26 2.54 11.85 -5.71
N ARG A 27 2.47 13.18 -5.91
CA ARG A 27 2.15 14.14 -4.84
C ARG A 27 0.71 14.03 -4.34
N HIS A 28 -0.23 13.60 -5.18
CA HIS A 28 -1.60 13.35 -4.77
C HIS A 28 -1.68 12.16 -3.79
N PHE A 29 -0.95 11.07 -4.07
CA PHE A 29 -0.82 9.94 -3.15
C PHE A 29 -0.24 10.32 -1.79
N SER A 30 0.80 11.17 -1.80
CA SER A 30 1.44 11.65 -0.56
C SER A 30 0.54 12.59 0.27
N LYS A 31 -0.42 13.29 -0.38
CA LYS A 31 -1.28 14.29 0.28
C LYS A 31 -2.65 13.78 0.71
N GLN A 32 -3.16 12.69 0.14
CA GLN A 32 -4.46 12.16 0.54
C GLN A 32 -4.37 11.51 1.93
N PRO A 33 -5.16 11.97 2.92
CA PRO A 33 -5.30 11.26 4.17
C PRO A 33 -5.88 9.87 3.89
N HIS A 34 -5.23 8.85 4.46
CA HIS A 34 -5.38 7.45 4.07
C HIS A 34 -6.79 6.85 4.30
N CYS A 35 -7.70 7.58 4.94
CA CYS A 35 -9.07 7.15 5.21
C CYS A 35 -9.91 8.38 5.66
N THR A 36 -11.03 8.70 4.99
CA THR A 36 -11.94 9.81 5.40
C THR A 36 -12.94 9.36 6.47
N SER A 37 -13.22 8.05 6.53
CA SER A 37 -14.02 7.40 7.59
C SER A 37 -13.24 7.27 8.91
N CYS A 38 -11.91 7.21 8.86
CA CYS A 38 -11.02 7.07 10.00
C CYS A 38 -10.61 8.44 10.57
N THR A 39 -11.53 9.41 10.61
CA THR A 39 -11.34 10.68 11.34
C THR A 39 -11.54 10.47 12.85
N GLY A 40 -11.07 9.34 13.36
CA GLY A 40 -10.66 9.16 14.73
C GLY A 40 -9.17 8.90 14.65
N HIS A 41 -8.37 9.77 15.25
CA HIS A 41 -7.02 9.39 15.66
C HIS A 41 -7.08 7.94 16.15
N VAL A 42 -6.17 7.07 15.69
CA VAL A 42 -5.82 5.87 16.45
C VAL A 42 -5.24 6.37 17.77
N ARG A 43 -6.12 6.77 18.69
CA ARG A 43 -5.85 6.69 20.10
C ARG A 43 -5.98 5.21 20.38
N LEU A 44 -4.90 4.59 20.82
CA LEU A 44 -4.95 3.46 21.73
C LEU A 44 -5.68 3.95 23.01
N SER A 45 -6.98 4.18 22.90
CA SER A 45 -7.80 4.75 23.97
C SER A 45 -8.31 3.59 24.80
N THR A 46 -7.66 3.39 25.93
CA THR A 46 -8.07 2.46 26.99
C THR A 46 -9.33 2.98 27.69
N ASN A 47 -10.51 2.86 27.08
CA ASN A 47 -11.77 2.58 27.79
C ASN A 47 -13.03 2.59 26.88
N SER A 48 -13.57 1.40 26.58
CA SER A 48 -14.82 0.88 27.18
C SER A 48 -15.54 -0.13 26.26
N ALA A 49 -15.69 -1.37 26.75
CA ALA A 49 -16.75 -2.34 26.42
C ALA A 49 -16.80 -3.03 25.02
N ARG A 50 -15.66 -3.25 24.38
CA ARG A 50 -15.46 -4.34 23.40
C ARG A 50 -13.99 -4.77 23.54
N GLY A 51 -13.67 -6.06 23.48
CA GLY A 51 -12.33 -6.60 23.77
C GLY A 51 -11.21 -5.90 22.97
N PRO A 52 -9.92 -6.15 23.28
CA PRO A 52 -8.80 -5.54 22.57
C PRO A 52 -9.03 -5.64 21.07
N SER A 53 -9.04 -4.49 20.39
CA SER A 53 -9.30 -4.44 18.96
C SER A 53 -8.20 -5.23 18.25
N ASP A 54 -8.59 -6.31 17.62
CA ASP A 54 -7.69 -7.23 16.92
C ASP A 54 -6.96 -6.47 15.79
N PRO A 55 -5.63 -6.25 15.91
CA PRO A 55 -4.85 -5.48 14.94
C PRO A 55 -4.80 -6.16 13.57
N ALA A 56 -4.93 -7.49 13.51
CA ALA A 56 -4.99 -8.19 12.24
C ALA A 56 -6.30 -7.91 11.51
N ALA A 57 -7.43 -7.89 12.24
CA ALA A 57 -8.73 -7.54 11.69
C ALA A 57 -8.77 -6.09 11.21
N LEU A 58 -8.31 -5.13 12.02
CA LEU A 58 -8.29 -3.72 11.65
C LEU A 58 -7.42 -3.45 10.41
N THR A 59 -6.27 -4.12 10.31
CA THR A 59 -5.40 -3.97 9.14
C THR A 59 -6.04 -4.57 7.91
N ALA A 60 -6.69 -5.75 8.02
CA ALA A 60 -7.38 -6.38 6.90
C ALA A 60 -8.55 -5.53 6.38
N GLU A 61 -9.35 -4.94 7.27
CA GLU A 61 -10.43 -4.01 6.91
C GLU A 61 -9.89 -2.76 6.19
N TYR A 62 -8.78 -2.21 6.67
CA TYR A 62 -8.11 -1.09 6.00
C TYR A 62 -7.63 -1.46 4.59
N LEU A 63 -7.03 -2.64 4.41
CA LEU A 63 -6.60 -3.09 3.09
C LEU A 63 -7.79 -3.30 2.14
N ASP A 64 -8.90 -3.86 2.63
CA ASP A 64 -10.13 -4.05 1.86
C ASP A 64 -10.74 -2.71 1.42
N ASP A 65 -10.73 -1.70 2.30
CA ASP A 65 -11.17 -0.34 1.98
C ASP A 65 -10.31 0.30 0.87
N LEU A 66 -8.97 0.17 0.96
CA LEU A 66 -8.05 0.62 -0.09
C LEU A 66 -8.35 -0.05 -1.44
N LEU A 67 -8.55 -1.36 -1.43
CA LEU A 67 -8.83 -2.14 -2.64
C LEU A 67 -10.20 -1.79 -3.25
N SER A 68 -11.20 -1.51 -2.42
CA SER A 68 -12.56 -1.20 -2.86
C SER A 68 -12.69 0.22 -3.38
N HIS A 69 -12.16 1.20 -2.65
CA HIS A 69 -12.41 2.62 -2.93
C HIS A 69 -11.28 3.31 -3.70
N ARG A 70 -10.06 2.76 -3.64
CA ARG A 70 -8.86 3.41 -4.19
C ARG A 70 -8.14 2.56 -5.24
N ARG A 71 -8.82 1.57 -5.82
CA ARG A 71 -8.25 0.64 -6.80
C ARG A 71 -7.53 1.33 -7.96
N HIS A 72 -8.13 2.35 -8.57
CA HIS A 72 -7.51 3.07 -9.68
C HIS A 72 -6.24 3.80 -9.26
N GLU A 73 -6.22 4.34 -8.04
CA GLU A 73 -5.04 4.97 -7.47
C GLU A 73 -3.94 3.92 -7.25
N LEU A 74 -4.27 2.75 -6.70
CA LEU A 74 -3.32 1.64 -6.56
C LEU A 74 -2.73 1.19 -7.90
N ILE A 75 -3.57 1.00 -8.93
CA ILE A 75 -3.11 0.67 -10.29
C ILE A 75 -2.15 1.72 -10.82
N ALA A 76 -2.49 3.00 -10.65
CA ALA A 76 -1.63 4.08 -11.09
C ALA A 76 -0.30 4.09 -10.32
N ARG A 77 -0.30 3.90 -8.99
CA ARG A 77 0.93 3.74 -8.20
C ARG A 77 1.81 2.62 -8.76
N TYR A 78 1.26 1.45 -9.02
CA TYR A 78 2.02 0.32 -9.55
C TYR A 78 2.55 0.58 -10.96
N ALA A 79 1.79 1.25 -11.82
CA ALA A 79 2.29 1.69 -13.11
C ALA A 79 3.46 2.69 -12.97
N LEU A 80 3.41 3.59 -11.98
CA LEU A 80 4.49 4.55 -11.70
C LEU A 80 5.75 3.89 -11.11
N LEU A 81 5.59 2.82 -10.32
CA LEU A 81 6.72 2.09 -9.75
C LEU A 81 7.68 1.55 -10.82
N LEU A 82 7.16 1.20 -12.01
CA LEU A 82 7.95 0.75 -13.17
C LEU A 82 8.90 1.83 -13.73
N GLU A 83 8.63 3.10 -13.45
CA GLU A 83 9.44 4.22 -13.94
C GLU A 83 10.54 4.63 -12.94
N THR A 84 10.48 4.15 -11.69
CA THR A 84 11.44 4.52 -10.63
C THR A 84 12.90 4.19 -10.92
N PRO A 85 13.28 3.10 -11.65
CA PRO A 85 14.69 2.85 -11.97
C PRO A 85 15.32 3.94 -12.85
N ARG A 86 14.51 4.77 -13.51
CA ARG A 86 14.93 5.85 -14.41
C ARG A 86 14.68 7.25 -13.83
N ASP A 87 14.05 7.35 -12.65
CA ASP A 87 13.65 8.60 -12.02
C ASP A 87 13.69 8.48 -10.50
N SER A 88 14.82 8.87 -9.89
CA SER A 88 15.03 8.84 -8.44
C SER A 88 14.16 9.83 -7.68
N ALA A 89 13.77 10.95 -8.30
CA ALA A 89 12.85 11.91 -7.69
C ALA A 89 11.44 11.32 -7.61
N LEU A 90 11.01 10.57 -8.63
CA LEU A 90 9.77 9.81 -8.57
C LEU A 90 9.84 8.71 -7.49
N HIS A 91 10.98 8.01 -7.38
CA HIS A 91 11.17 7.01 -6.33
C HIS A 91 10.96 7.61 -4.93
N GLN A 92 11.58 8.76 -4.63
CA GLN A 92 11.41 9.47 -3.36
C GLN A 92 9.97 9.92 -3.09
N LEU A 93 9.19 10.27 -4.13
CA LEU A 93 7.78 10.63 -3.96
C LEU A 93 6.87 9.41 -3.72
N LEU A 94 7.25 8.24 -4.24
CA LEU A 94 6.49 7.00 -4.08
C LEU A 94 6.86 6.25 -2.80
N GLU A 95 8.09 6.43 -2.33
CA GLU A 95 8.55 5.94 -1.03
C GLU A 95 7.64 6.48 0.08
N GLY A 96 7.13 5.59 0.94
CA GLY A 96 6.30 5.98 2.07
C GLY A 96 4.85 6.43 1.75
N SER A 97 4.45 6.57 0.47
CA SER A 97 3.13 7.15 0.14
C SER A 97 1.94 6.19 0.18
N LEU A 98 2.17 4.87 0.15
CA LEU A 98 1.10 3.88 0.41
C LEU A 98 1.07 3.47 1.88
N PHE A 99 2.22 3.10 2.41
CA PHE A 99 2.43 2.82 3.83
C PHE A 99 3.64 3.57 4.35
N SER A 100 3.58 4.00 5.61
CA SER A 100 4.64 4.78 6.25
C SER A 100 5.31 3.96 7.34
N LEU A 101 6.63 3.77 7.23
CA LEU A 101 7.43 3.12 8.26
C LEU A 101 7.34 3.85 9.60
N GLU A 102 7.39 5.18 9.57
CA GLU A 102 7.25 6.05 10.74
C GLU A 102 5.93 5.79 11.49
N LYS A 103 4.84 5.52 10.77
CA LYS A 103 3.54 5.21 11.38
C LYS A 103 3.43 3.75 11.85
N ALA A 104 4.14 2.82 11.22
CA ALA A 104 4.08 1.40 11.56
C ALA A 104 4.99 1.03 12.73
N ARG A 105 6.16 1.67 12.85
CA ARG A 105 7.16 1.38 13.88
C ARG A 105 6.63 1.41 15.32
N PRO A 106 5.81 2.39 15.75
CA PRO A 106 5.32 2.45 17.13
C PRO A 106 4.51 1.22 17.57
N VAL A 107 3.88 0.51 16.64
CA VAL A 107 3.15 -0.74 16.93
C VAL A 107 4.12 -1.80 17.45
N PHE A 108 5.29 -1.92 16.83
CA PHE A 108 6.30 -2.92 17.18
C PHE A 108 7.16 -2.49 18.38
N GLU A 109 7.37 -1.18 18.58
CA GLU A 109 8.01 -0.65 19.79
C GLU A 109 7.19 -0.97 21.04
N THR A 110 5.87 -0.78 20.98
CA THR A 110 4.96 -1.03 22.12
C THR A 110 4.97 -2.50 22.56
N VAL A 111 5.16 -3.41 21.61
CA VAL A 111 5.22 -4.85 21.85
C VAL A 111 6.58 -5.30 22.39
N GLY A 112 7.63 -4.51 22.22
CA GLY A 112 8.97 -4.81 22.72
C GLY A 112 9.73 -5.84 21.88
N VAL A 113 9.49 -5.88 20.57
CA VAL A 113 10.27 -6.75 19.66
C VAL A 113 11.72 -6.29 19.56
N ASP A 114 12.67 -7.21 19.36
CA ASP A 114 14.11 -6.92 19.37
C ASP A 114 14.55 -5.85 18.35
N ASN A 115 13.89 -5.80 17.19
CA ASN A 115 14.17 -4.82 16.14
C ASN A 115 12.87 -4.26 15.53
N PRO A 116 12.28 -3.21 16.14
CA PRO A 116 11.00 -2.64 15.71
C PRO A 116 11.02 -2.10 14.28
N ASP A 117 12.14 -1.52 13.82
CA ASP A 117 12.27 -0.99 12.46
C ASP A 117 12.21 -2.11 11.42
N VAL A 118 12.94 -3.22 11.65
CA VAL A 118 12.94 -4.38 10.75
C VAL A 118 11.58 -5.07 10.73
N SER A 119 10.95 -5.26 11.90
CA SER A 119 9.60 -5.82 11.99
C SER A 119 8.58 -4.94 11.26
N ALA A 120 8.65 -3.62 11.44
CA ALA A 120 7.77 -2.71 10.72
C ALA A 120 8.00 -2.75 9.20
N ALA A 121 9.24 -2.75 8.73
CA ALA A 121 9.55 -2.83 7.29
C ALA A 121 9.08 -4.15 6.65
N ASN A 122 9.26 -5.27 7.35
CA ASN A 122 8.80 -6.58 6.91
C ASN A 122 7.27 -6.65 6.88
N PHE A 123 6.60 -6.07 7.88
CA PHE A 123 5.15 -5.94 7.89
C PHE A 123 4.64 -5.14 6.71
N LEU A 124 5.23 -3.96 6.43
CA LEU A 124 4.84 -3.17 5.27
C LEU A 124 5.06 -3.92 3.95
N SER A 125 6.14 -4.67 3.83
CA SER A 125 6.40 -5.52 2.67
C SER A 125 5.30 -6.58 2.47
N LEU A 126 4.83 -7.20 3.57
CA LEU A 126 3.68 -8.11 3.53
C LEU A 126 2.42 -7.40 3.04
N LEU A 127 2.08 -6.24 3.60
CA LEU A 127 0.88 -5.49 3.21
C LEU A 127 0.92 -5.04 1.75
N GLU A 128 2.08 -4.56 1.27
CA GLU A 128 2.27 -4.18 -0.14
C GLU A 128 2.11 -5.37 -1.08
N GLY A 129 2.61 -6.55 -0.70
CA GLY A 129 2.45 -7.79 -1.46
C GLY A 129 0.99 -8.23 -1.54
N LEU A 130 0.25 -8.15 -0.42
CA LEU A 130 -1.18 -8.46 -0.38
C LEU A 130 -1.97 -7.49 -1.27
N ILE A 131 -1.77 -6.19 -1.13
CA ILE A 131 -2.45 -5.19 -1.98
C ILE A 131 -2.13 -5.43 -3.46
N PHE A 132 -0.88 -5.73 -3.81
CA PHE A 132 -0.51 -6.01 -5.19
C PHE A 132 -1.28 -7.21 -5.73
N ASP A 133 -1.32 -8.31 -4.98
CA ASP A 133 -1.94 -9.55 -5.44
C ASP A 133 -3.46 -9.43 -5.64
N TYR A 134 -4.15 -8.72 -4.74
CA TYR A 134 -5.58 -8.43 -4.88
C TYR A 134 -5.88 -7.32 -5.90
N CYS A 135 -4.94 -6.41 -6.18
CA CYS A 135 -5.18 -5.32 -7.12
C CYS A 135 -4.87 -5.73 -8.58
N LEU A 136 -3.73 -6.38 -8.79
CA LEU A 136 -3.15 -6.69 -10.10
C LEU A 136 -2.72 -8.16 -10.27
N GLY A 137 -2.57 -8.90 -9.17
CA GLY A 137 -2.10 -10.29 -9.19
C GLY A 137 -3.21 -11.32 -9.42
N SER A 138 -3.01 -12.51 -8.88
CA SER A 138 -3.85 -13.68 -9.19
C SER A 138 -5.26 -13.53 -8.66
N ARG A 139 -5.40 -12.86 -7.50
CA ARG A 139 -6.68 -12.61 -6.83
C ARG A 139 -7.41 -11.35 -7.33
N SER A 140 -6.86 -10.65 -8.32
CA SER A 140 -7.47 -9.43 -8.89
C SER A 140 -8.75 -9.64 -9.69
N ARG A 141 -9.05 -10.90 -10.07
CA ARG A 141 -10.21 -11.27 -10.88
C ARG A 141 -11.41 -11.71 -10.05
N ASP A 142 -11.22 -11.91 -8.75
CA ASP A 142 -12.29 -12.34 -7.86
C ASP A 142 -13.09 -11.12 -7.40
N PRO A 143 -14.44 -11.14 -7.49
CA PRO A 143 -15.25 -10.05 -6.96
C PRO A 143 -15.05 -9.90 -5.45
N HIS A 144 -14.73 -8.69 -5.01
CA HIS A 144 -14.58 -8.34 -3.59
C HIS A 144 -15.81 -8.79 -2.82
N SER A 145 -15.60 -9.56 -1.75
CA SER A 145 -16.67 -10.10 -0.92
C SER A 145 -16.26 -10.03 0.56
N SER A 146 -17.19 -10.31 1.47
CA SER A 146 -16.86 -10.44 2.89
C SER A 146 -15.77 -11.49 3.18
N GLU A 147 -15.50 -12.39 2.24
CA GLU A 147 -14.40 -13.35 2.32
C GLU A 147 -13.02 -12.68 2.13
N THR A 148 -12.95 -11.54 1.42
CA THR A 148 -11.70 -10.80 1.18
C THR A 148 -11.06 -10.35 2.48
N VAL A 149 -11.81 -9.76 3.41
CA VAL A 149 -11.30 -9.36 4.74
C VAL A 149 -10.77 -10.56 5.51
N ARG A 150 -11.50 -11.69 5.51
CA ARG A 150 -11.06 -12.92 6.17
C ARG A 150 -9.75 -13.43 5.58
N GLN A 151 -9.63 -13.46 4.26
CA GLN A 151 -8.43 -13.96 3.57
C GLN A 151 -7.23 -13.02 3.71
N LEU A 152 -7.46 -11.70 3.80
CA LEU A 152 -6.40 -10.71 4.11
C LEU A 152 -5.92 -10.84 5.55
N ARG A 153 -6.83 -11.09 6.49
CA ARG A 153 -6.50 -11.22 7.92
C ARG A 153 -5.54 -12.37 8.19
N ILE A 154 -5.72 -13.54 7.55
CA ILE A 154 -4.90 -14.73 7.83
C ILE A 154 -3.37 -14.47 7.76
N PRO A 155 -2.81 -13.98 6.64
CA PRO A 155 -1.36 -13.72 6.57
C PRO A 155 -0.90 -12.60 7.51
N ILE A 156 -1.75 -11.61 7.80
CA ILE A 156 -1.46 -10.53 8.74
C ILE A 156 -1.36 -11.09 10.17
N ASP A 157 -2.34 -11.90 10.56
CA ASP A 157 -2.40 -12.57 11.86
C ASP A 157 -1.18 -13.47 12.08
N ILE A 158 -0.84 -14.31 11.09
CA ILE A 158 0.36 -15.16 11.13
C ILE A 158 1.62 -14.34 11.35
N TYR A 159 1.77 -13.22 10.64
CA TYR A 159 2.94 -12.35 10.79
C TYR A 159 3.02 -11.75 12.19
N LEU A 160 1.92 -11.17 12.67
CA LEU A 160 1.88 -10.50 13.98
C LEU A 160 2.16 -11.47 15.14
N HIS A 161 1.59 -12.68 15.11
CA HIS A 161 1.95 -13.72 16.08
C HIS A 161 3.41 -14.15 15.96
N GLY A 162 3.92 -14.30 14.73
CA GLY A 162 5.31 -14.71 14.49
C GLY A 162 6.36 -13.73 15.05
N VAL A 163 6.01 -12.46 15.17
CA VAL A 163 6.88 -11.42 15.77
C VAL A 163 6.48 -11.06 17.21
N GLY A 164 5.55 -11.78 17.82
CA GLY A 164 5.18 -11.63 19.23
C GLY A 164 4.21 -10.49 19.55
N VAL A 165 3.49 -9.95 18.55
CA VAL A 165 2.50 -8.88 18.72
C VAL A 165 1.15 -9.39 19.22
N LEU A 166 0.83 -10.67 19.01
CA LEU A 166 -0.43 -11.33 19.37
C LEU A 166 -0.20 -12.64 20.12
#